data_AF-A0A970P647-F1
#
_entry.id   AF-A0A970P647-F1
#
_cell.length_a   1.000
_cell.length_b   1.000
_cell.length_c   1.000
_cell.angle_alpha   90.00
_cell.angle_beta   90.00
_cell.angle_gamma   90.00
#
_symmetry.space_group_name_H-M   'P 1'
#
loop_
_entity.id
_entity.type
_entity.pdbx_description
1 polymer ?
#
loop_
_entity_poly.entity_id
_entity_poly.type
_entity_poly.pdbx_seq_one_letter_code
_entity_poly.pdbx_strand_id
1 'polypeptide(L)' 'MRRKGFTLIELLVVIAIIAILAAILFPVFARAREKARQTSCLSNLKQISLAVIMYTQDYDDRMPGRACAWNAATQTGYW' A
#
# COMPACT_ATOMS: atom_id res chain seq x y z
N MET A 1 36.51 41.18 14.98
CA MET A 1 36.05 40.24 13.94
C MET A 1 34.70 40.71 13.42
N ARG A 2 34.62 41.20 12.18
CA ARG A 2 33.39 41.79 11.62
C ARG A 2 32.44 40.66 11.22
N ARG A 3 31.41 40.38 12.01
CA ARG A 3 30.35 39.43 11.63
C ARG A 3 29.64 40.00 10.39
N LYS A 4 29.73 39.32 9.26
CA LYS A 4 28.87 39.59 8.10
C LYS A 4 27.46 39.17 8.50
N GLY A 5 26.55 40.13 8.64
CA GLY A 5 25.13 39.83 8.84
C GLY A 5 24.54 39.30 7.54
N PHE A 6 23.69 38.27 7.65
CA PHE A 6 22.86 37.82 6.53
C PHE A 6 22.00 39.00 6.07
N THR A 7 21.99 39.23 4.76
CA THR A 7 21.08 40.23 4.20
C THR A 7 19.66 39.66 4.24
N LEU A 8 18.65 40.49 4.56
CA LEU A 8 17.25 40.04 4.61
C LEU A 8 16.80 39.36 3.31
N ILE A 9 17.38 39.77 2.18
CA ILE A 9 17.09 39.20 0.85
C ILE A 9 17.61 37.76 0.70
N GLU A 10 18.77 37.42 1.27
CA GLU A 10 19.30 36.04 1.23
C GLU A 10 18.39 35.08 2.00
N LEU A 11 17.90 35.48 3.16
CA LEU A 11 16.94 34.66 3.92
C LEU A 11 15.58 34.56 3.21
N LEU A 12 15.11 35.65 2.61
CA LEU A 12 13.81 35.70 1.93
C LEU A 12 13.78 34.81 0.70
N VAL A 13 14.85 34.79 -0.11
CA VAL A 13 14.93 33.93 -1.29
C VAL A 13 14.89 32.45 -0.91
N VAL A 14 15.55 32.07 0.18
CA VAL A 14 15.63 30.66 0.62
C VAL A 14 14.26 30.16 1.04
N ILE A 15 13.52 30.91 1.86
CA ILE A 15 12.17 30.50 2.27
C ILE A 15 11.21 30.45 1.08
N ALA A 16 11.37 31.35 0.09
CA ALA A 16 10.56 31.35 -1.12
C ALA A 16 10.78 30.07 -1.95
N ILE A 17 12.04 29.67 -2.14
CA ILE A 17 12.36 28.42 -2.86
C ILE A 17 11.82 27.20 -2.09
N ILE A 18 12.02 27.13 -0.77
CA ILE A 18 11.50 26.03 0.06
C ILE A 18 9.97 25.95 -0.02
N ALA A 19 9.26 27.09 0.01
CA ALA A 19 7.80 27.12 -0.09
C ALA A 19 7.29 26.56 -1.42
N ILE A 20 7.95 26.91 -2.54
CA ILE A 20 7.61 26.37 -3.88
C ILE A 20 7.83 24.86 -3.92
N LEU A 21 8.97 24.38 -3.42
CA LEU A 21 9.28 22.95 -3.39
C LEU A 21 8.30 22.18 -2.50
N ALA A 22 8.01 22.69 -1.29
CA ALA A 22 7.10 22.06 -0.35
C ALA A 22 5.66 22.00 -0.88
N ALA A 23 5.20 23.02 -1.61
CA ALA A 23 3.88 23.06 -2.22
C ALA A 23 3.66 21.91 -3.23
N ILE A 24 4.71 21.46 -3.92
CA ILE A 24 4.65 20.31 -4.85
C ILE A 24 4.89 19.00 -4.09
N LEU A 25 5.80 18.99 -3.11
CA LEU A 25 6.17 17.79 -2.37
C LEU A 25 5.02 17.24 -1.51
N PHE A 26 4.30 18.12 -0.81
CA PHE A 26 3.20 17.73 0.08
C PHE A 26 2.08 16.93 -0.63
N PRO A 27 1.51 17.39 -1.76
CA PRO A 27 0.46 16.63 -2.46
C PRO A 27 0.98 15.32 -3.07
N VAL A 28 2.22 15.31 -3.57
CA VAL A 28 2.83 14.10 -4.15
C VAL A 28 3.13 13.06 -3.08
N PHE A 29 3.62 13.47 -1.91
CA PHE A 29 3.94 12.58 -0.80
C PHE A 29 2.69 11.86 -0.26
N ALA A 30 1.55 12.55 -0.15
CA ALA A 30 0.29 11.93 0.27
C ALA A 30 -0.15 10.81 -0.69
N ARG A 31 -0.08 11.06 -2.01
CA ARG A 31 -0.40 10.06 -3.04
C ARG A 31 0.59 8.89 -3.02
N ALA A 32 1.88 9.17 -2.89
CA ALA A 32 2.93 8.16 -2.84
C ALA A 32 2.76 7.22 -1.64
N ARG A 33 2.40 7.76 -0.46
CA ARG A 33 2.14 6.96 0.75
C ARG A 33 0.95 6.02 0.57
N GLU A 34 -0.14 6.49 -0.04
CA GLU A 34 -1.30 5.66 -0.31
C GLU A 34 -0.98 4.56 -1.33
N LYS A 35 -0.22 4.90 -2.38
CA LYS A 35 0.29 3.91 -3.34
C LYS A 35 1.21 2.89 -2.69
N ALA A 36 2.08 3.29 -1.76
CA ALA A 36 2.91 2.35 -1.01
C ALA A 36 2.06 1.36 -0.19
N ARG A 37 1.00 1.83 0.47
CA ARG A 37 0.06 0.94 1.19
C ARG A 37 -0.65 -0.04 0.26
N GLN A 38 -1.12 0.44 -0.89
CA GLN A 38 -1.73 -0.42 -1.92
C GLN A 38 -0.74 -1.48 -2.39
N THR A 39 0.50 -1.11 -2.69
CA THR A 39 1.55 -2.04 -3.13
C THR A 39 1.84 -3.10 -2.07
N SER A 40 1.94 -2.73 -0.79
CA SER A 40 2.13 -3.70 0.30
C SER A 40 0.96 -4.67 0.43
N CYS A 41 -0.28 -4.17 0.33
CA CYS A 41 -1.48 -5.02 0.37
C CYS A 41 -1.52 -5.99 -0.82
N LEU A 42 -1.24 -5.51 -2.03
CA LEU A 42 -1.17 -6.35 -3.23
C LEU A 42 -0.07 -7.41 -3.12
N SER A 43 1.08 -7.07 -2.55
CA SER A 43 2.16 -8.03 -2.29
C SER A 43 1.71 -9.14 -1.34
N ASN A 44 1.02 -8.79 -0.24
CA ASN A 44 0.49 -9.78 0.70
C ASN A 44 -0.55 -10.69 0.05
N LEU A 45 -1.48 -10.13 -0.73
CA LEU A 45 -2.50 -10.92 -1.45
C LEU A 45 -1.86 -11.86 -2.47
N LYS A 46 -0.82 -11.40 -3.19
CA LYS A 46 -0.06 -12.23 -4.10
C LYS A 46 0.63 -13.39 -3.37
N GLN A 47 1.19 -13.16 -2.18
CA GLN A 47 1.81 -14.23 -1.39
C GLN A 47 0.77 -15.25 -0.92
N ILE A 48 -0.42 -14.81 -0.50
CA ILE A 48 -1.52 -15.69 -0.11
C ILE A 48 -2.04 -16.49 -1.32
N SER A 49 -2.25 -15.85 -2.46
CA SER A 49 -2.75 -16.55 -3.65
C SER A 49 -1.76 -17.61 -4.14
N LEU A 50 -0.46 -17.30 -4.11
CA LEU A 50 0.57 -18.28 -4.40
C LEU A 50 0.53 -19.47 -3.42
N ALA A 51 0.38 -19.21 -2.12
CA ALA A 51 0.25 -20.26 -1.12
C ALA A 51 -0.99 -21.14 -1.35
N VAL A 52 -2.12 -20.56 -1.75
CA VAL A 52 -3.34 -21.30 -2.11
C VAL A 52 -3.11 -22.17 -3.35
N ILE A 53 -2.48 -21.63 -4.39
CA ILE A 53 -2.19 -22.38 -5.62
C ILE A 53 -1.26 -23.57 -5.33
N MET A 54 -0.21 -23.34 -4.54
CA MET A 54 0.69 -24.42 -4.11
C MET A 54 -0.06 -25.50 -3.33
N TYR A 55 -0.91 -25.10 -2.39
CA TYR A 55 -1.73 -26.05 -1.63
C TYR A 55 -2.66 -26.89 -2.53
N THR A 56 -3.34 -26.26 -3.49
CA THR A 56 -4.23 -26.98 -4.41
C THR A 56 -3.48 -27.98 -5.29
N GLN A 57 -2.27 -27.62 -5.75
CA GLN A 57 -1.44 -28.50 -6.56
C GLN A 57 -0.97 -29.73 -5.77
N ASP A 58 -0.72 -29.58 -4.47
CA ASP A 58 -0.25 -30.66 -3.61
C ASP A 58 -1.38 -31.57 -3.08
N TYR A 59 -2.66 -31.13 -3.13
CA TYR A 59 -3.79 -31.81 -2.48
C TYR A 59 -4.98 -32.06 -3.44
N ASP A 60 -4.74 -32.74 -4.57
CA ASP A 60 -5.76 -33.15 -5.58
C ASP A 60 -6.78 -32.04 -5.92
N ASP A 61 -6.29 -30.82 -6.19
CA ASP A 61 -7.10 -29.62 -6.50
C ASP A 61 -8.11 -29.21 -5.41
N ARG A 62 -7.92 -29.67 -4.18
CA ARG A 62 -8.75 -29.25 -3.04
C ARG A 62 -8.30 -27.88 -2.55
N MET A 63 -9.19 -26.90 -2.67
CA MET A 63 -9.01 -25.55 -2.14
C MET A 63 -8.88 -25.57 -0.60
N PRO A 64 -7.96 -24.79 0.00
CA PRO A 64 -7.90 -24.64 1.46
C PRO A 64 -9.16 -23.92 1.95
N GLY A 65 -10.09 -24.68 2.53
CA GLY A 65 -11.42 -24.18 2.88
C GLY A 65 -11.55 -23.59 4.28
N ARG A 66 -12.33 -22.52 4.39
CA ARG A 66 -13.51 -22.59 5.26
C ARG A 66 -14.74 -22.62 4.36
N ALA A 67 -15.35 -23.80 4.29
CA ALA A 67 -16.73 -24.07 3.94
C ALA A 67 -17.46 -22.99 3.11
N CYS A 68 -17.61 -23.24 1.80
CA CYS A 68 -18.91 -22.96 1.19
C CYS A 68 -19.95 -23.96 1.76
N ALA A 69 -20.18 -23.93 3.07
CA ALA A 69 -21.41 -24.42 3.70
C ALA A 69 -22.43 -23.28 3.86
N TRP A 70 -22.17 -22.11 3.24
CA TRP A 70 -23.20 -21.09 3.06
C TRP A 70 -24.27 -21.48 2.03
N ASN A 71 -24.12 -22.63 1.35
CA ASN A 71 -25.17 -23.24 0.51
C ASN A 71 -25.43 -24.72 0.87
N ALA A 72 -25.19 -25.14 2.12
CA ALA A 72 -25.65 -26.45 2.58
C ALA A 72 -27.16 -26.47 2.92
N ALA A 73 -27.90 -25.38 2.66
CA ALA A 73 -29.33 -25.31 2.92
C ALA A 73 -30.22 -25.70 1.71
N THR A 74 -29.67 -26.07 0.54
CA THR A 74 -30.52 -26.25 -0.67
C THR A 74 -30.30 -27.50 -1.55
N GLN A 75 -29.60 -28.55 -1.11
CA GLN A 75 -29.67 -29.94 -1.65
C GLN A 75 -28.47 -30.70 -1.08
N THR A 76 -28.63 -31.72 -0.23
CA THR A 76 -29.17 -33.03 -0.61
C THR A 76 -29.86 -33.68 0.60
N GLY A 77 -31.12 -34.09 0.43
CA GLY A 77 -31.65 -35.22 1.18
C GLY A 77 -30.88 -36.51 0.83
N TYR A 78 -31.15 -37.57 1.61
CA TYR A 78 -30.69 -38.97 1.46
C TYR A 78 -29.16 -39.16 1.57
N TRP A 79 -28.57 -39.70 2.65
CA TRP A 79 -29.02 -40.57 3.75
C TRP A 79 -28.62 -40.03 5.13
#